data_AF-A0A0G1TFU4-F1
#
_entry.id   AF-A0A0G1TFU4-F1
#
_cell.length_a   1.000
_cell.length_b   1.000
_cell.length_c   1.000
_cell.angle_alpha   90.00
_cell.angle_beta   90.00
_cell.angle_gamma   90.00
#
_symmetry.space_group_name_H-M   'P 1'
#
loop_
_entity.id
_entity.type
_entity.pdbx_description
1 polymer ?
#
loop_
_entity_poly.entity_id
_entity_poly.type
_entity_poly.pdbx_seq_one_letter_code
_entity_poly.pdbx_strand_id
1 'polypeptide(L)' 'MKVSSTYSTILVEPVLGKLSPAYQEVFTLHHDSDLTFDEISTRLGKSINTVKSQYRRALLTLRRLLT' A
#
# COMPACT_ATOMS: atom_id res chain seq x y z
N MET A 1 4.94 16.30 -15.66
CA MET A 1 3.87 16.97 -14.89
C MET A 1 2.63 16.06 -14.93
N LYS A 2 2.48 15.15 -13.96
CA LYS A 2 1.37 14.16 -13.94
C LYS A 2 0.09 14.81 -13.40
N VAL A 3 -0.53 15.63 -14.23
CA VAL A 3 -1.93 16.06 -14.05
C VAL A 3 -2.86 14.91 -14.46
N SER A 4 -3.03 13.92 -13.59
CA SER A 4 -4.08 12.88 -13.77
C SER A 4 -4.58 12.25 -12.46
N SER A 5 -3.96 12.48 -11.30
CA SER A 5 -4.20 11.64 -10.11
C SER A 5 -5.09 12.25 -9.02
N THR A 6 -5.85 13.31 -9.27
CA THR A 6 -6.66 13.91 -8.19
C THR A 6 -7.93 13.08 -7.88
N TYR A 7 -8.52 12.42 -8.89
CA TYR A 7 -9.75 11.64 -8.70
C TYR A 7 -9.53 10.25 -8.09
N SER A 8 -8.35 9.65 -8.29
CA SER A 8 -8.00 8.34 -7.73
C SER A 8 -7.77 8.41 -6.22
N THR A 9 -7.10 9.46 -5.72
CA THR A 9 -6.76 9.58 -4.29
C THR A 9 -7.99 9.73 -3.39
N ILE A 10 -9.00 10.47 -3.84
CA ILE A 10 -10.21 10.79 -3.06
C ILE A 10 -11.04 9.52 -2.75
N LEU A 11 -11.05 8.53 -3.65
CA LEU A 11 -11.77 7.26 -3.44
C LEU A 11 -10.98 6.25 -2.62
N VAL A 12 -9.65 6.40 -2.58
CA VAL A 12 -8.74 5.40 -1.99
C VAL A 12 -8.51 5.68 -0.50
N GLU A 13 -8.49 6.93 -0.05
CA GLU A 13 -8.34 7.27 1.38
C GLU A 13 -9.34 6.58 2.33
N PRO A 14 -10.67 6.64 2.11
CA PRO A 14 -11.63 6.00 3.02
C PRO A 14 -11.53 4.46 3.01
N VAL A 15 -11.00 3.88 1.93
CA VAL A 15 -10.84 2.43 1.80
C VAL A 15 -9.50 1.99 2.41
N LEU A 16 -8.44 2.76 2.23
CA LEU A 16 -7.16 2.56 2.90
C LEU A 16 -7.31 2.63 4.41
N GLY A 17 -8.13 3.55 4.94
CA GLY A 17 -8.42 3.66 6.36
C GLY A 17 -8.95 2.36 7.02
N LYS A 18 -9.47 1.42 6.23
CA LYS A 18 -9.95 0.11 6.71
C LYS A 18 -8.89 -0.99 6.71
N LEU A 19 -7.73 -0.76 6.10
CA LEU A 19 -6.59 -1.65 6.17
C LEU A 19 -5.91 -1.56 7.54
N SER A 20 -5.27 -2.66 7.98
CA SER A 20 -4.39 -2.57 9.16
C SER A 20 -3.24 -1.60 8.90
N PRO A 21 -2.71 -0.89 9.93
CA PRO A 21 -1.63 0.09 9.76
C PRO A 21 -0.42 -0.47 9.02
N ALA A 22 -0.05 -1.73 9.29
CA ALA A 22 1.07 -2.40 8.62
C ALA A 22 0.84 -2.66 7.12
N TYR A 23 -0.42 -2.78 6.68
CA TYR A 23 -0.78 -2.97 5.27
C TYR A 23 -0.85 -1.63 4.55
N GLN A 24 -1.39 -0.59 5.20
CA GLN A 24 -1.40 0.78 4.70
C GLN A 24 0.04 1.24 4.43
N GLU A 25 0.92 1.10 5.42
CA GLU A 25 2.31 1.56 5.34
C GLU A 25 3.05 0.94 4.15
N VAL A 26 2.97 -0.39 3.97
CA VAL A 26 3.62 -1.07 2.84
C VAL A 26 2.98 -0.67 1.50
N PHE A 27 1.66 -0.52 1.45
CA PHE A 27 0.95 -0.14 0.23
C PHE A 27 1.31 1.29 -0.20
N THR A 28 1.26 2.25 0.73
CA THR A 28 1.63 3.66 0.52
C THR A 28 3.09 3.80 0.10
N LEU A 29 4.02 3.12 0.79
CA LEU A 29 5.44 3.20 0.42
C LEU A 29 5.70 2.66 -0.99
N HIS A 30 5.00 1.60 -1.39
CA HIS A 30 5.16 1.03 -2.73
C HIS A 30 4.49 1.88 -3.81
N HIS A 31 3.32 2.47 -3.53
CA HIS A 31 2.49 3.14 -4.55
C HIS A 31 2.72 4.65 -4.66
N ASP A 32 3.01 5.32 -3.54
CA ASP A 32 3.18 6.79 -3.51
C ASP A 32 4.66 7.19 -3.59
N SER A 33 5.57 6.32 -3.14
CA SER A 33 7.02 6.57 -3.15
C SER A 33 7.79 5.72 -4.16
N ASP A 34 7.10 4.90 -4.97
CA ASP A 34 7.69 3.97 -5.95
C ASP A 34 8.80 3.06 -5.36
N LEU A 35 8.79 2.80 -4.04
CA LEU A 35 9.81 2.00 -3.38
C LEU A 35 9.67 0.52 -3.72
N THR A 36 10.80 -0.16 -3.90
CA THR A 36 10.84 -1.61 -4.07
C THR A 36 10.58 -2.34 -2.74
N PHE A 37 10.16 -3.61 -2.80
CA PHE A 37 9.95 -4.40 -1.57
C PHE A 37 11.23 -4.57 -0.76
N ASP A 38 12.39 -4.60 -1.40
CA ASP A 38 13.70 -4.63 -0.74
C ASP A 38 13.96 -3.34 0.05
N GLU A 39 13.77 -2.16 -0.57
CA GLU A 39 13.93 -0.88 0.12
C GLU A 39 12.92 -0.70 1.26
N ILE A 40 11.67 -1.14 1.07
CA ILE A 40 10.66 -1.15 2.11
C ILE A 40 11.07 -2.08 3.25
N SER A 41 11.66 -3.25 2.94
CA SER A 41 12.14 -4.19 3.94
C SER A 41 13.24 -3.58 4.80
N THR A 42 14.20 -2.89 4.18
CA THR A 42 15.28 -2.18 4.86
C THR A 42 14.73 -1.03 5.70
N ARG A 43 13.82 -0.23 5.14
CA ARG A 43 13.22 0.93 5.81
C ARG A 43 12.39 0.55 7.04
N LEU A 44 11.64 -0.55 6.95
CA LEU A 44 10.78 -1.01 8.04
C LEU A 44 11.47 -1.98 9.00
N GLY A 45 12.71 -2.40 8.73
CA GLY A 45 13.42 -3.42 9.51
C GLY A 45 12.69 -4.78 9.51
N LYS A 46 11.94 -5.08 8.45
CA LYS A 46 11.13 -6.31 8.32
C LYS A 46 11.75 -7.22 7.26
N SER A 47 11.48 -8.52 7.32
CA SER A 47 11.89 -9.42 6.24
C SER A 47 11.15 -9.07 4.94
N ILE A 48 11.81 -9.24 3.79
CA ILE A 48 11.19 -9.05 2.47
C ILE A 48 9.93 -9.91 2.30
N ASN A 49 9.90 -11.12 2.88
CA ASN A 49 8.75 -12.02 2.85
C ASN A 49 7.57 -11.44 3.63
N THR A 50 7.83 -10.78 4.76
CA THR A 50 6.83 -10.06 5.54
C THR A 50 6.25 -8.91 4.73
N VAL A 51 7.09 -8.10 4.08
CA VAL A 51 6.65 -6.99 3.23
C VAL A 51 5.76 -7.49 2.08
N LYS A 52 6.20 -8.51 1.34
CA LYS A 52 5.42 -9.12 0.25
C LYS A 52 4.08 -9.69 0.74
N SER A 53 4.08 -10.37 1.89
CA SER A 53 2.85 -10.91 2.51
C SER A 53 1.89 -9.80 2.94
N GLN A 54 2.40 -8.74 3.55
CA GLN A 54 1.64 -7.55 3.95
C GLN A 54 1.03 -6.86 2.73
N TYR A 55 1.82 -6.65 1.68
CA TYR A 55 1.34 -6.07 0.42
C TYR A 55 0.23 -6.91 -0.22
N ARG A 56 0.43 -8.23 -0.33
CA ARG A 56 -0.60 -9.14 -0.85
C ARG A 56 -1.90 -9.07 -0.04
N ARG A 57 -1.80 -9.04 1.30
CA ARG A 57 -2.98 -8.93 2.19
C ARG A 57 -3.66 -7.57 2.07
N ALA A 58 -2.90 -6.49 1.86
CA ALA A 58 -3.42 -5.17 1.55
C ALA A 58 -4.31 -5.24 0.29
N LEU A 59 -3.79 -5.76 -0.82
CA LEU A 59 -4.53 -5.90 -2.08
C LEU A 59 -5.78 -6.76 -1.95
N LEU A 60 -5.71 -7.89 -1.25
CA LEU A 60 -6.87 -8.76 -1.03
C LEU A 60 -7.97 -8.06 -0.23
N THR A 61 -7.57 -7.28 0.77
CA THR A 61 -8.52 -6.54 1.61
C THR A 61 -9.14 -5.39 0.84
N LEU A 62 -8.34 -4.64 0.08
CA LEU A 62 -8.84 -3.59 -0.82
C LEU A 62 -9.83 -4.15 -1.84
N ARG A 63 -9.50 -5.28 -2.47
CA ARG A 63 -10.40 -5.94 -3.42
C ARG A 63 -11.75 -6.32 -2.79
N ARG A 64 -11.74 -6.81 -1.55
CA ARG A 64 -12.98 -7.14 -0.79
C ARG A 64 -13.80 -5.93 -0.41
N LEU A 65 -13.19 -4.75 -0.28
CA LEU A 65 -13.88 -3.52 0.09
C LEU A 65 -14.47 -2.78 -1.11
N LEU A 66 -13.95 -3.04 -2.30
CA LEU A 66 -14.39 -2.45 -3.57
C LEU A 66 -15.38 -3.35 -4.35
N THR A 67 -15.60 -4.58 -3.90
CA THR A 67 -16.60 -5.52 -4.45
C THR A 67 -17.77 -5.62 -3.48
#